data_AF-A0A069DHT3-F1
#
_entry.id   AF-A0A069DHT3-F1
#
_cell.length_a   1.000
_cell.length_b   1.000
_cell.length_c   1.000
_cell.angle_alpha   90.00
_cell.angle_beta   90.00
_cell.angle_gamma   90.00
#
_symmetry.space_group_name_H-M   'P 1'
#
loop_
_entity.id
_entity.type
_entity.pdbx_description
1 polymer ?
#
loop_
_entity_poly.entity_id
_entity_poly.type
_entity_poly.pdbx_seq_one_letter_code
_entity_poly.pdbx_strand_id
1 'polypeptide(L)'
;MYHRYKRDPEEEKAENPLLFEQFAAEIMASVRGGSTYVTKGSGDYGVDIEEETDEGLYLGQVKCYNDQNPVSFDPIAIIHSQMVKQGAIGGYVVTTGKFTSNAYNYASGLNIELIDGNQLVELWLQHLDSKRERISRFEEVVVPGT
;
A
#
# COMPACT_ATOMS: atom_id res chain seq x y z
N MET A 1 -14.40 16.84 35.75
CA MET A 1 -15.51 17.69 35.28
C MET A 1 -15.00 19.05 34.74
N TYR A 2 -13.92 19.11 33.95
CA TYR A 2 -13.44 20.38 33.36
C TYR A 2 -12.74 20.30 31.99
N HIS A 3 -12.65 19.15 31.32
CA HIS A 3 -12.12 19.05 29.95
C HIS A 3 -13.14 18.47 28.97
N ARG A 4 -14.42 18.82 29.16
CA ARG A 4 -15.53 18.52 28.25
C ARG A 4 -15.69 19.58 27.14
N TYR A 5 -14.74 20.51 26.98
CA TYR A 5 -14.82 21.64 26.04
C TYR A 5 -13.44 22.09 25.52
N LYS A 6 -12.63 21.17 25.03
CA LYS A 6 -11.62 21.48 24.01
C LYS A 6 -11.70 20.38 22.96
N ARG A 7 -12.61 20.58 22.02
CA ARG A 7 -12.51 19.92 20.72
C ARG A 7 -11.33 20.63 20.05
N ASP A 8 -10.19 19.95 20.01
CA ASP A 8 -8.98 20.49 19.41
C ASP A 8 -9.21 20.61 17.90
N PRO A 9 -8.93 21.76 17.26
CA PRO A 9 -9.03 21.89 15.80
C PRO A 9 -8.08 20.96 15.04
N GLU A 10 -7.18 20.27 15.74
CA GLU A 10 -6.25 19.29 15.17
C GLU A 10 -6.91 17.94 14.80
N GLU A 11 -8.14 17.67 15.25
CA GLU A 11 -8.90 16.47 14.85
C GLU A 11 -9.26 16.44 13.35
N GLU A 12 -9.06 17.53 12.61
CA GLU A 12 -9.34 17.64 11.17
C GLU A 12 -8.12 17.40 10.25
N LYS A 13 -6.98 16.94 10.78
CA LYS A 13 -5.76 16.76 9.97
C LYS A 13 -5.04 15.42 10.10
N ALA A 14 -5.68 14.41 10.69
CA ALA A 14 -5.25 13.04 10.48
C ALA A 14 -5.84 12.59 9.14
N GLU A 15 -5.03 12.57 8.08
CA GLU A 15 -5.35 11.76 6.90
C GLU A 15 -5.77 10.38 7.42
N ASN A 16 -7.01 9.98 7.15
CA ASN A 16 -7.57 8.73 7.65
C ASN A 16 -6.64 7.60 7.19
N PRO A 17 -5.90 6.91 8.07
CA PRO A 17 -4.89 5.92 7.67
C PRO A 17 -5.46 4.86 6.73
N LEU A 18 -6.74 4.53 6.92
CA LEU A 18 -7.51 3.64 6.06
C LEU A 18 -7.62 4.12 4.61
N LEU A 19 -7.69 5.45 4.36
CA LEU A 19 -7.72 5.99 3.00
C LEU A 19 -6.39 5.80 2.28
N PHE A 20 -5.26 5.91 2.99
CA PHE A 20 -3.95 5.70 2.38
C PHE A 20 -3.71 4.21 2.10
N GLU A 21 -4.15 3.32 3.00
CA GLU A 21 -4.14 1.88 2.78
C GLU A 21 -5.00 1.49 1.56
N GLN A 22 -6.20 2.07 1.44
CA GLN A 22 -7.07 1.89 0.27
C GLN A 22 -6.42 2.37 -1.02
N PHE A 23 -5.81 3.56 -1.00
CA PHE A 23 -5.10 4.11 -2.14
C PHE A 23 -3.94 3.20 -2.60
N ALA A 24 -3.12 2.74 -1.66
CA ALA A 24 -2.05 1.80 -1.95
C ALA A 24 -2.62 0.49 -2.53
N ALA A 25 -3.67 -0.07 -1.91
CA ALA A 25 -4.31 -1.30 -2.37
C ALA A 25 -4.89 -1.20 -3.79
N GLU A 26 -5.45 -0.05 -4.18
CA GLU A 26 -5.94 0.18 -5.55
C GLU A 26 -4.80 0.21 -6.58
N ILE A 27 -3.67 0.85 -6.23
CA ILE A 27 -2.48 0.87 -7.08
C ILE A 27 -1.95 -0.56 -7.24
N MET A 28 -1.76 -1.29 -6.14
CA MET A 28 -1.20 -2.64 -6.15
C MET A 28 -2.04 -3.60 -7.00
N ALA A 29 -3.36 -3.63 -6.77
CA ALA A 29 -4.28 -4.43 -7.58
C ALA A 29 -4.15 -4.13 -9.07
N SER A 30 -3.98 -2.86 -9.44
CA SER A 30 -3.85 -2.44 -10.83
C SER A 30 -2.53 -2.85 -11.47
N VAL A 31 -1.42 -2.79 -10.74
CA VAL A 31 -0.08 -3.05 -11.30
C VAL A 31 0.30 -4.52 -11.28
N ARG A 32 -0.19 -5.30 -10.30
CA ARG A 32 0.04 -6.76 -10.25
C ARG A 32 -1.08 -7.58 -10.87
N GLY A 33 -2.22 -6.97 -11.21
CA GLY A 33 -3.35 -7.65 -11.84
C GLY A 33 -4.13 -8.58 -10.91
N GLY A 34 -4.04 -8.35 -9.59
CA GLY A 34 -4.72 -9.14 -8.57
C GLY A 34 -5.97 -8.46 -7.99
N SER A 35 -6.48 -9.04 -6.90
CA SER A 35 -7.49 -8.42 -6.05
C SER A 35 -6.92 -8.15 -4.65
N THR A 36 -7.25 -7.00 -4.08
CA THR A 36 -6.73 -6.56 -2.79
C THR A 36 -7.85 -6.48 -1.75
N TYR A 37 -7.49 -6.79 -0.50
CA TYR A 37 -8.31 -6.63 0.68
C TYR A 37 -7.55 -5.82 1.71
N VAL A 38 -8.07 -4.62 2.03
CA VAL A 38 -7.54 -3.81 3.13
C VAL A 38 -8.08 -4.38 4.44
N THR A 39 -7.17 -4.77 5.34
CA THR A 39 -7.56 -5.37 6.62
C THR A 39 -8.18 -4.31 7.53
N LYS A 40 -9.10 -4.70 8.41
CA LYS A 40 -9.69 -3.76 9.36
C LYS A 40 -8.66 -3.47 10.45
N GLY A 41 -8.22 -2.21 10.53
CA GLY A 41 -7.26 -1.77 11.53
C GLY A 41 -7.60 -2.18 12.97
N SER A 42 -6.54 -2.53 13.70
CA SER A 42 -6.45 -3.19 15.01
C SER A 42 -6.60 -4.72 14.96
N GLY A 43 -5.52 -5.43 15.29
CA GLY A 43 -5.48 -6.90 15.36
C GLY A 43 -5.07 -7.61 14.07
N ASP A 44 -4.63 -6.85 13.05
CA ASP A 44 -4.10 -7.34 11.77
C ASP A 44 -2.67 -7.94 11.85
N TYR A 45 -2.03 -7.86 13.03
CA TYR A 45 -0.64 -8.27 13.24
C TYR A 45 0.35 -7.62 12.26
N GLY A 46 0.02 -6.42 11.77
CA GLY A 46 0.84 -5.60 10.88
C GLY A 46 0.75 -5.92 9.39
N VAL A 47 -0.33 -6.59 8.96
CA VAL A 47 -0.68 -6.75 7.53
C VAL A 47 -1.81 -5.79 7.22
N ASP A 48 -1.54 -4.74 6.45
CA ASP A 48 -2.55 -3.73 6.12
C ASP A 48 -3.29 -4.12 4.82
N ILE A 49 -2.64 -4.90 3.94
CA ILE A 49 -3.21 -5.34 2.66
C ILE A 49 -2.91 -6.83 2.46
N GLU A 50 -3.94 -7.60 2.11
CA GLU A 50 -3.82 -8.93 1.53
C GLU A 50 -4.10 -8.82 0.02
N GLU A 51 -3.21 -9.36 -0.81
CA GLU A 51 -3.32 -9.29 -2.26
C GLU A 51 -3.24 -10.68 -2.89
N GLU A 52 -4.32 -11.09 -3.57
CA GLU A 52 -4.41 -12.37 -4.27
C GLU A 52 -4.17 -12.15 -5.76
N THR A 53 -3.15 -12.81 -6.29
CA THR A 53 -2.76 -12.79 -7.71
C THR A 53 -2.79 -14.20 -8.30
N ASP A 54 -2.68 -14.33 -9.62
CA ASP A 54 -2.54 -15.63 -10.29
C ASP A 54 -1.26 -16.39 -9.86
N GLU A 55 -0.25 -15.68 -9.35
CA GLU A 55 1.00 -16.27 -8.86
C GLU A 55 0.89 -16.75 -7.39
N GLY A 56 0.00 -16.14 -6.62
CA GLY A 56 -0.23 -16.45 -5.21
C GLY A 56 -0.50 -15.22 -4.35
N LEU A 57 -0.52 -15.45 -3.04
CA LEU A 57 -0.78 -14.44 -2.01
C LEU A 57 0.45 -13.55 -1.78
N TYR A 58 0.22 -12.24 -1.76
CA TYR A 58 1.17 -11.20 -1.34
C TYR A 58 0.62 -10.46 -0.11
N LEU A 59 1.52 -10.06 0.80
CA LEU A 59 1.15 -9.30 2.00
C LEU A 59 1.80 -7.92 2.00
N GLY A 60 0.99 -6.89 2.21
CA GLY A 60 1.39 -5.49 2.22
C GLY A 60 1.34 -4.85 3.60
N GLN A 61 2.33 -4.03 3.92
CA GLN A 61 2.26 -3.08 5.03
C GLN A 61 2.45 -1.65 4.52
N VAL A 62 1.66 -0.72 5.04
CA VAL A 62 1.62 0.67 4.65
C VAL A 62 2.05 1.55 5.82
N LYS A 63 2.98 2.48 5.56
CA LYS A 63 3.52 3.39 6.56
C LYS A 63 3.46 4.83 6.06
N CYS A 64 2.48 5.58 6.57
CA CYS A 64 2.42 7.03 6.37
C CYS A 64 3.35 7.72 7.39
N TYR A 65 4.54 8.12 6.94
CA TYR A 65 5.48 8.89 7.75
C TYR A 65 5.82 10.21 7.07
N ASN A 66 6.25 11.18 7.88
CA ASN A 66 6.85 12.40 7.38
C ASN A 66 8.24 12.10 6.79
N ASP A 67 8.66 12.90 5.79
CA ASP A 67 9.94 12.74 5.10
C ASP A 67 11.18 12.77 6.01
N GLN A 68 11.02 13.23 7.26
CA GLN A 68 12.10 13.36 8.22
C GLN A 68 12.45 12.06 8.94
N ASN A 69 11.61 11.02 8.88
CA ASN A 69 11.84 9.75 9.56
C ASN A 69 11.78 8.57 8.57
N PRO A 70 12.93 8.18 7.98
CA PRO A 70 12.98 7.02 7.11
C PRO A 70 12.57 5.73 7.82
N VAL A 71 11.88 4.85 7.10
CA VAL A 71 11.38 3.58 7.59
C VAL A 71 12.53 2.62 7.88
N SER A 72 12.53 2.07 9.11
CA SER A 72 13.47 1.04 9.57
C SER A 72 13.09 -0.35 9.05
N PHE A 73 13.82 -1.38 9.46
CA PHE A 73 13.58 -2.77 9.03
C PHE A 73 12.37 -3.43 9.71
N ASP A 74 11.82 -2.86 10.80
CA ASP A 74 10.78 -3.52 11.60
C ASP A 74 9.53 -3.91 10.79
N PRO A 75 8.97 -3.07 9.91
CA PRO A 75 7.84 -3.44 9.05
C PRO A 75 8.13 -4.65 8.14
N ILE A 76 9.37 -4.74 7.65
CA ILE A 76 9.83 -5.80 6.76
C ILE A 76 9.90 -7.13 7.51
N ALA A 77 10.40 -7.10 8.75
CA ALA A 77 10.44 -8.28 9.61
C ALA A 77 9.04 -8.81 9.95
N ILE A 78 8.08 -7.91 10.19
CA ILE A 78 6.68 -8.26 10.44
C ILE A 78 6.07 -8.94 9.21
N ILE A 79 6.19 -8.32 8.04
CA ILE A 79 5.68 -8.89 6.78
C ILE A 79 6.34 -10.24 6.50
N HIS A 80 7.65 -10.36 6.64
CA HIS A 80 8.34 -11.64 6.45
C HIS A 80 7.79 -12.74 7.39
N SER A 81 7.59 -12.44 8.67
CA SER A 81 6.99 -13.39 9.62
C SER A 81 5.59 -13.81 9.20
N GLN A 82 4.79 -12.87 8.68
CA GLN A 82 3.42 -13.13 8.25
C GLN A 82 3.38 -13.91 6.94
N MET A 83 4.32 -13.68 6.02
CA MET A 83 4.47 -14.47 4.80
C MET A 83 4.72 -15.93 5.13
N VAL A 84 5.68 -16.20 6.05
CA VAL A 84 5.97 -17.57 6.51
C VAL A 84 4.75 -18.22 7.16
N LYS A 85 4.02 -17.47 8.00
CA LYS A 85 2.84 -17.98 8.71
C LYS A 85 1.68 -18.31 7.77
N GLN A 86 1.46 -17.49 6.74
CA GLN A 86 0.29 -17.56 5.87
C GLN A 86 0.56 -18.29 4.54
N GLY A 87 1.82 -18.63 4.25
CA GLY A 87 2.20 -19.23 2.97
C GLY A 87 2.15 -18.24 1.81
N ALA A 88 2.33 -16.94 2.10
CA ALA A 88 2.40 -15.92 1.05
C ALA A 88 3.71 -16.06 0.27
N ILE A 89 3.64 -15.89 -1.04
CA ILE A 89 4.79 -16.06 -1.93
C ILE A 89 5.72 -14.84 -1.89
N GLY A 90 5.20 -13.67 -1.53
CA GLY A 90 5.94 -12.41 -1.45
C GLY A 90 5.26 -11.39 -0.55
N GLY A 91 5.86 -10.22 -0.43
CA GLY A 91 5.27 -9.11 0.30
C GLY A 91 5.80 -7.76 -0.13
N TYR A 92 5.28 -6.70 0.44
CA TYR A 92 5.74 -5.35 0.17
C TYR A 92 5.52 -4.41 1.34
N VAL A 93 6.36 -3.38 1.43
CA VAL A 93 6.18 -2.27 2.35
C VAL A 93 6.10 -0.98 1.56
N VAL A 94 5.04 -0.20 1.78
CA VAL A 94 4.78 1.07 1.11
C VAL A 94 4.99 2.22 2.09
N THR A 95 5.67 3.28 1.65
CA THR A 95 5.74 4.53 2.41
C THR A 95 5.71 5.75 1.49
N THR A 96 5.18 6.87 1.98
CA THR A 96 5.31 8.18 1.34
C THR A 96 6.73 8.77 1.46
N GLY A 97 7.50 8.30 2.44
CA GLY A 97 8.86 8.76 2.72
C GLY A 97 9.93 7.90 2.04
N LYS A 98 10.98 7.57 2.79
CA LYS A 98 12.13 6.76 2.33
C LYS A 98 12.38 5.60 3.28
N PHE A 99 13.12 4.61 2.82
CA PHE A 99 13.67 3.55 3.68
C PHE A 99 15.11 3.87 4.10
N THR A 100 15.50 3.37 5.27
CA THR A 100 16.91 3.37 5.71
C THR A 100 17.74 2.37 4.89
N SER A 101 19.06 2.56 4.81
CA SER A 101 19.95 1.57 4.17
C SER A 101 19.87 0.19 4.85
N ASN A 102 19.63 0.15 6.16
CA ASN A 102 19.44 -1.10 6.90
C ASN A 102 18.15 -1.81 6.49
N ALA A 103 17.08 -1.08 6.20
CA ALA A 103 15.83 -1.65 5.68
C ALA A 103 16.05 -2.32 4.31
N TYR A 104 16.75 -1.65 3.38
CA TYR A 104 17.11 -2.26 2.09
C TYR A 104 17.98 -3.51 2.26
N ASN A 105 19.00 -3.45 3.11
CA ASN A 105 19.87 -4.60 3.39
C ASN A 105 19.09 -5.77 4.00
N TYR A 106 18.13 -5.48 4.88
CA TYR A 106 17.30 -6.50 5.52
C TYR A 106 16.32 -7.15 4.55
N ALA A 107 15.71 -6.38 3.63
CA ALA A 107 14.78 -6.92 2.62
C ALA A 107 15.45 -7.83 1.60
N SER A 108 16.77 -7.69 1.41
CA SER A 108 17.53 -8.46 0.41
C SER A 108 17.34 -9.97 0.61
N GLY A 109 16.77 -10.63 -0.40
CA GLY A 109 16.54 -12.08 -0.40
C GLY A 109 15.26 -12.55 0.30
N LEU A 110 14.42 -11.65 0.82
CA LEU A 110 13.17 -12.02 1.52
C LEU A 110 11.92 -12.08 0.62
N ASN A 111 12.07 -11.84 -0.68
CA ASN A 111 10.96 -11.60 -1.62
C ASN A 111 9.97 -10.51 -1.12
N ILE A 112 10.53 -9.44 -0.56
CA ILE A 112 9.77 -8.27 -0.10
C ILE A 112 10.20 -7.04 -0.91
N GLU A 113 9.24 -6.39 -1.54
CA GLU A 113 9.45 -5.15 -2.28
C GLU A 113 9.34 -3.94 -1.34
N LEU A 114 10.29 -3.01 -1.44
CA LEU A 114 10.23 -1.72 -0.75
C LEU A 114 9.80 -0.66 -1.75
N ILE A 115 8.67 -0.02 -1.49
CA ILE A 115 8.04 0.97 -2.36
C ILE A 115 8.08 2.32 -1.62
N ASP A 116 9.10 3.11 -1.92
CA ASP A 116 9.26 4.45 -1.36
C ASP A 116 8.35 5.48 -2.06
N GLY A 117 8.38 6.73 -1.59
CA GLY A 117 7.51 7.77 -2.14
C GLY A 117 7.69 8.02 -3.64
N ASN A 118 8.92 7.88 -4.18
CA ASN A 118 9.15 8.05 -5.61
C ASN A 118 8.59 6.87 -6.41
N GLN A 119 8.87 5.64 -5.94
CA GLN A 119 8.34 4.43 -6.56
C GLN A 119 6.80 4.40 -6.50
N LEU A 120 6.22 4.85 -5.39
CA LEU A 120 4.77 4.96 -5.25
C LEU A 120 4.16 5.92 -6.28
N VAL A 121 4.82 7.05 -6.55
CA VAL A 121 4.41 7.98 -7.61
C VAL A 121 4.51 7.33 -9.00
N GLU A 122 5.58 6.58 -9.27
CA GLU A 122 5.73 5.86 -10.55
C GLU A 122 4.62 4.83 -10.75
N LEU A 123 4.33 4.01 -9.74
CA LEU A 123 3.23 3.04 -9.78
C LEU A 123 1.87 3.72 -9.92
N TRP A 124 1.67 4.87 -9.26
CA TRP A 124 0.44 5.64 -9.39
C TRP A 124 0.24 6.16 -10.82
N LEU A 125 1.29 6.67 -11.47
CA LEU A 125 1.22 7.09 -12.87
C LEU A 125 0.87 5.91 -13.80
N GLN A 126 1.48 4.74 -13.60
CA GLN A 126 1.15 3.54 -14.36
C GLN A 126 -0.31 3.11 -14.16
N HIS A 127 -0.82 3.21 -12.93
CA HIS A 127 -2.23 2.98 -12.62
C HIS A 127 -3.14 3.93 -13.39
N LEU A 128 -2.82 5.24 -13.43
CA LEU A 128 -3.61 6.24 -14.15
C LEU A 128 -3.62 5.99 -15.67
N ASP A 129 -2.48 5.62 -16.25
CA ASP A 129 -2.38 5.30 -17.68
C ASP A 129 -3.21 4.05 -18.03
N SER A 130 -3.08 2.98 -17.23
CA SER A 130 -3.89 1.76 -17.38
C SER A 130 -5.39 2.04 -17.28
N LYS A 131 -5.79 2.92 -16.35
CA LYS A 131 -7.18 3.35 -16.17
C LYS A 131 -7.67 4.15 -17.39
N ARG A 132 -6.83 5.03 -17.94
CA ARG A 132 -7.14 5.82 -19.14
C ARG A 132 -7.35 4.94 -20.36
N GLU A 133 -6.49 3.96 -20.59
CA GLU A 133 -6.60 3.01 -21.70
C GLU A 133 -7.86 2.12 -21.59
N ARG A 134 -8.23 1.75 -20.37
CA ARG A 134 -9.49 1.02 -20.12
C ARG A 134 -10.71 1.87 -20.48
N ILE A 135 -10.70 3.15 -20.12
CA ILE A 135 -11.81 4.08 -20.42
C ILE A 135 -11.92 4.30 -21.93
N SER A 136 -10.82 4.59 -22.63
CA SER A 136 -10.85 4.82 -24.08
C SER A 136 -11.36 3.60 -24.85
N ARG A 137 -10.93 2.39 -24.46
CA ARG A 137 -11.42 1.13 -25.03
C ARG A 137 -12.91 0.91 -24.74
N PHE A 138 -13.41 1.36 -23.60
CA PHE A 138 -14.84 1.27 -23.28
C PHE A 138 -15.68 2.23 -24.12
N GLU A 139 -15.20 3.46 -24.32
CA GLU A 139 -15.85 4.46 -25.18
C GLU A 139 -15.90 3.99 -26.64
N GLU A 140 -14.81 3.45 -27.19
CA GLU A 140 -14.77 2.89 -28.55
C GLU A 140 -15.78 1.75 -28.78
N VAL A 141 -16.04 0.92 -27.76
CA VAL A 141 -17.00 -0.19 -27.85
C VAL A 141 -18.45 0.28 -27.74
N VAL A 142 -18.71 1.36 -26.99
CA VAL A 142 -20.08 1.84 -26.70
C VAL A 142 -20.60 2.83 -27.76
N VAL A 143 -19.73 3.54 -28.47
CA VAL A 143 -20.10 4.33 -29.67
C VAL A 143 -19.52 3.70 -30.94
N PRO A 144 -20.05 2.55 -31.40
CA PRO A 144 -19.70 2.05 -32.73
C PRO A 144 -20.38 2.95 -33.77
N GLY A 145 -19.55 3.67 -34.54
CA GLY A 145 -19.86 4.50 -35.70
C GLY A 145 -21.33 4.76 -36.06
N THR A 146 -21.77 6.01 -35.88
CA THR A 146 -22.78 6.65 -36.75
C THR A 146 -22.24 6.89 -38.15
#